data_AF-A0AAU4VNV7-F1
#
_entry.id   AF-A0AAU4VNV7-F1
#
_cell.length_a   1.000
_cell.length_b   1.000
_cell.length_c   1.000
_cell.angle_alpha   90.00
_cell.angle_beta   90.00
_cell.angle_gamma   90.00
#
_symmetry.space_group_name_H-M   'P 1'
#
loop_
_entity.id
_entity.type
_entity.pdbx_description
1 polymer ?
#
loop_
_entity_poly.entity_id
_entity_poly.type
_entity_poly.pdbx_seq_one_letter_code
_entity_poly.pdbx_strand_id
1 'polypeptide(L)'
;MHRALIVVDVQNDFCEGGSLAVTGGADVAAAITELIGQATAGYRHVVATRDHHVDPGSHFAHAPAEPDYETSWPVHCVAGTEGVGFHPNFAPAVASGAVAAVFDKGAYEAAYSGFEGADENGTPLGQWLHDRQVTEVDVVGIATDHCVRATALDAARAGFATRVLLDLTAAVAPHTAARAAEELRSAGIELVGESPRQSP
;
A
#
# COMPACT_ATOMS: atom_id res chain seq x y z
N MET A 1 -10.74 -20.72 2.70
CA MET A 1 -9.58 -20.12 2.02
C MET A 1 -8.72 -19.42 3.06
N HIS A 2 -7.39 -19.48 2.94
CA HIS A 2 -6.45 -18.85 3.87
C HIS A 2 -5.87 -17.58 3.25
N ARG A 3 -6.76 -16.73 2.72
CA ARG A 3 -6.40 -15.52 1.99
C ARG A 3 -6.48 -14.29 2.87
N ALA A 4 -5.49 -13.41 2.78
CA ALA A 4 -5.52 -12.08 3.37
C ALA A 4 -5.58 -10.98 2.29
N LEU A 5 -6.22 -9.85 2.63
CA LEU A 5 -6.14 -8.62 1.85
C LEU A 5 -5.12 -7.69 2.52
N ILE A 6 -4.13 -7.21 1.76
CA ILE A 6 -3.15 -6.22 2.19
C ILE A 6 -3.49 -4.90 1.52
N VAL A 7 -3.95 -3.94 2.31
CA VAL A 7 -4.29 -2.57 1.86
C VAL A 7 -3.06 -1.67 2.04
N VAL A 8 -2.43 -1.31 0.94
CA VAL A 8 -1.16 -0.56 0.97
C VAL A 8 -1.42 0.94 0.95
N ASP A 9 -0.97 1.61 2.01
CA ASP A 9 -0.72 3.06 2.08
C ASP A 9 -1.89 3.94 1.57
N VAL A 10 -3.14 3.61 1.96
CA VAL A 10 -4.33 4.42 1.62
C VAL A 10 -4.42 5.64 2.58
N GLN A 11 -3.46 6.54 2.45
CA GLN A 11 -3.24 7.69 3.34
C GLN A 11 -3.62 9.02 2.67
N ASN A 12 -3.83 10.04 3.48
CA ASN A 12 -4.16 11.40 3.05
C ASN A 12 -3.12 11.96 2.07
N ASP A 13 -1.83 11.82 2.39
CA ASP A 13 -0.77 12.40 1.55
C ASP A 13 -0.66 11.78 0.16
N PHE A 14 -1.14 10.54 -0.02
CA PHE A 14 -1.13 9.85 -1.30
C PHE A 14 -2.43 10.01 -2.11
N CYS A 15 -3.42 10.71 -1.56
CA CYS A 15 -4.69 11.01 -2.23
C CYS A 15 -4.77 12.49 -2.64
N GLU A 16 -5.77 12.85 -3.44
CA GLU A 16 -5.99 14.22 -3.90
C GLU A 16 -6.02 15.24 -2.75
N GLY A 17 -5.18 16.28 -2.86
CA GLY A 17 -5.00 17.30 -1.83
C GLY A 17 -3.83 17.02 -0.87
N GLY A 18 -3.28 15.81 -0.88
CA GLY A 18 -2.08 15.42 -0.16
C GLY A 18 -0.78 15.95 -0.77
N SER A 19 0.31 15.87 0.00
CA SER A 19 1.65 16.35 -0.42
C SER A 19 2.31 15.52 -1.52
N LEU A 20 1.94 14.23 -1.67
CA LEU A 20 2.38 13.34 -2.73
C LEU A 20 1.18 12.63 -3.37
N ALA A 21 0.18 13.43 -3.76
CA ALA A 21 -1.09 12.93 -4.26
C ALA A 21 -0.93 12.07 -5.53
N VAL A 22 -1.58 10.91 -5.54
CA VAL A 22 -1.76 10.05 -6.71
C VAL A 22 -3.20 10.20 -7.19
N THR A 23 -3.38 10.60 -8.45
CA THR A 23 -4.72 10.75 -9.04
C THR A 23 -5.46 9.41 -9.05
N GLY A 24 -6.72 9.42 -8.63
CA GLY A 24 -7.56 8.24 -8.41
C GLY A 24 -7.42 7.63 -7.01
N GLY A 25 -6.56 8.19 -6.14
CA GLY A 25 -6.32 7.67 -4.79
C GLY A 25 -7.57 7.66 -3.92
N ALA A 26 -8.36 8.75 -3.94
CA ALA A 26 -9.61 8.83 -3.18
C ALA A 26 -10.67 7.81 -3.66
N ASP A 27 -10.72 7.54 -4.97
CA ASP A 27 -11.63 6.55 -5.57
C ASP A 27 -11.22 5.11 -5.20
N VAL A 28 -9.92 4.82 -5.25
CA VAL A 28 -9.36 3.55 -4.78
C VAL A 28 -9.67 3.33 -3.30
N ALA A 29 -9.51 4.36 -2.46
CA ALA A 29 -9.85 4.29 -1.04
C ALA A 29 -11.33 3.90 -0.82
N ALA A 30 -12.25 4.49 -1.58
CA ALA A 30 -13.67 4.16 -1.51
C ALA A 30 -13.97 2.73 -2.00
N ALA A 31 -13.37 2.33 -3.12
CA ALA A 31 -13.58 1.00 -3.70
C ALA A 31 -13.02 -0.13 -2.79
N ILE A 32 -11.89 0.11 -2.11
CA ILE A 32 -11.34 -0.83 -1.13
C ILE A 32 -12.28 -0.97 0.08
N THR A 33 -12.83 0.14 0.59
CA THR A 33 -13.82 0.10 1.68
C THR A 33 -15.07 -0.67 1.28
N GLU A 34 -15.55 -0.48 0.05
CA GLU A 34 -16.67 -1.25 -0.49
C GLU A 34 -16.34 -2.74 -0.55
N LEU A 35 -15.16 -3.11 -1.09
CA LEU A 35 -14.70 -4.50 -1.10
C LEU A 35 -14.70 -5.09 0.30
N ILE A 36 -14.12 -4.40 1.28
CA ILE A 36 -14.06 -4.86 2.68
C ILE A 36 -15.48 -5.06 3.27
N GLY A 37 -16.40 -4.13 2.98
CA GLY A 37 -17.80 -4.24 3.43
C GLY A 37 -18.53 -5.43 2.81
N GLN A 38 -18.22 -5.78 1.56
CA GLN A 38 -18.75 -6.98 0.89
C GLN A 38 -18.02 -8.27 1.31
N ALA A 39 -16.78 -8.16 1.78
CA ALA A 39 -15.84 -9.27 1.93
C ALA A 39 -16.04 -10.20 3.14
N THR A 40 -17.22 -10.19 3.77
CA THR A 40 -17.54 -11.22 4.79
C THR A 40 -17.49 -12.66 4.25
N ALA A 41 -17.35 -12.87 2.93
CA ALA A 41 -17.20 -14.20 2.32
C ALA A 41 -15.77 -14.56 1.81
N GLY A 42 -14.84 -13.61 1.64
CA GLY A 42 -13.64 -13.82 0.81
C GLY A 42 -12.29 -13.85 1.54
N TYR A 43 -12.10 -12.98 2.54
CA TYR A 43 -10.82 -12.81 3.23
C TYR A 43 -10.91 -13.28 4.68
N ARG A 44 -9.90 -14.04 5.10
CA ARG A 44 -9.75 -14.44 6.51
C ARG A 44 -9.24 -13.29 7.36
N HIS A 45 -8.36 -12.47 6.78
CA HIS A 45 -7.76 -11.31 7.43
C HIS A 45 -7.68 -10.14 6.43
N VAL A 46 -7.95 -8.94 6.91
CA VAL A 46 -7.62 -7.70 6.20
C VAL A 46 -6.60 -6.97 7.05
N VAL A 47 -5.51 -6.51 6.44
CA VAL A 47 -4.46 -5.73 7.09
C VAL A 47 -4.17 -4.49 6.25
N ALA A 48 -3.63 -3.46 6.89
CA ALA A 48 -3.21 -2.25 6.19
C ALA A 48 -1.74 -1.93 6.48
N THR A 49 -1.07 -1.28 5.54
CA THR A 49 0.24 -0.68 5.78
C THR A 49 0.10 0.84 5.79
N ARG A 50 1.08 1.49 6.42
CA ARG A 50 1.12 2.94 6.51
C ARG A 50 2.56 3.40 6.46
N ASP A 51 2.89 4.27 5.52
CA ASP A 51 4.13 5.04 5.60
C ASP A 51 4.05 5.96 6.81
N HIS A 52 5.08 5.95 7.64
CA HIS A 52 5.09 6.64 8.92
C HIS A 52 6.49 7.18 9.20
N HIS A 53 6.79 8.35 8.64
CA HIS A 53 8.13 8.93 8.66
C HIS A 53 8.35 9.81 9.91
N VAL A 54 9.40 9.53 10.68
CA VAL A 54 9.87 10.38 11.78
C VAL A 54 11.01 11.27 11.28
N ASP A 55 12.06 10.64 10.74
CA ASP A 55 13.20 11.31 10.12
C ASP A 55 13.89 10.37 9.12
N PRO A 56 13.38 10.25 7.88
CA PRO A 56 13.86 9.28 6.90
C PRO A 56 15.09 9.78 6.11
N GLY A 57 15.74 10.87 6.56
CA GLY A 57 16.94 11.42 5.95
C GLY A 57 16.76 11.80 4.48
N SER A 58 17.60 11.25 3.60
CA SER A 58 17.63 11.59 2.16
C SER A 58 16.39 11.17 1.39
N HIS A 59 15.46 10.42 2.01
CA HIS A 59 14.14 10.13 1.42
C HIS A 59 13.35 11.42 1.15
N PHE A 60 13.51 12.44 1.99
CA PHE A 60 12.89 13.75 1.77
C PHE A 60 13.83 14.72 1.06
N ALA A 61 13.36 15.27 -0.05
CA ALA A 61 13.96 16.42 -0.67
C ALA A 61 13.54 17.69 0.10
N HIS A 62 14.52 18.39 0.65
CA HIS A 62 14.33 19.67 1.31
C HIS A 62 14.87 20.81 0.45
N ALA A 63 14.13 21.92 0.41
CA ALA A 63 14.54 23.11 -0.33
C ALA A 63 15.98 23.52 0.04
N PRO A 64 16.84 23.84 -0.95
CA PRO A 64 16.51 24.10 -2.36
C PRO A 64 16.54 22.87 -3.28
N ALA A 65 16.71 21.65 -2.75
CA ALA A 65 16.65 20.44 -3.58
C ALA A 65 15.20 20.13 -3.97
N GLU A 66 15.00 19.76 -5.24
CA GLU A 66 13.73 19.24 -5.75
C GLU A 66 13.75 17.71 -5.69
N PRO A 67 12.61 17.05 -5.39
CA PRO A 67 12.52 15.60 -5.44
C PRO A 67 12.73 15.08 -6.87
N ASP A 68 13.45 13.96 -6.99
CA ASP A 68 13.65 13.26 -8.26
C ASP A 68 12.49 12.30 -8.60
N TYR A 69 11.60 12.02 -7.64
CA TYR A 69 10.49 11.06 -7.76
C TYR A 69 10.94 9.63 -8.10
N GLU A 70 12.19 9.30 -7.81
CA GLU A 70 12.75 7.96 -7.95
C GLU A 70 13.32 7.47 -6.62
N THR A 71 14.16 8.30 -5.98
CA THR A 71 14.86 8.00 -4.72
C THR A 71 14.62 9.03 -3.63
N SER A 72 14.07 10.19 -4.00
CA SER A 72 13.77 11.32 -3.13
C SER A 72 12.39 11.89 -3.46
N TRP A 73 11.70 12.32 -2.41
CA TRP A 73 10.27 12.67 -2.46
C TRP A 73 10.01 13.99 -1.75
N PRO A 74 8.93 14.71 -2.08
CA PRO A 74 8.45 15.78 -1.20
C PRO A 74 8.17 15.22 0.20
N VAL A 75 8.21 16.07 1.22
CA VAL A 75 7.86 15.66 2.60
C VAL A 75 6.41 15.16 2.62
N HIS A 76 6.21 13.91 3.05
CA HIS A 76 4.92 13.22 3.12
C HIS A 76 4.86 12.27 4.33
N CYS A 77 3.66 11.87 4.71
CA CYS A 77 3.38 10.85 5.73
C CYS A 77 4.15 11.03 7.04
N VAL A 78 4.37 12.29 7.43
CA VAL A 78 5.14 12.63 8.62
C VAL A 78 4.35 12.29 9.87
N ALA A 79 4.99 11.59 10.80
CA ALA A 79 4.42 11.21 12.08
C ALA A 79 3.82 12.42 12.82
N GLY A 80 2.57 12.28 13.27
CA GLY A 80 1.84 13.33 13.98
C GLY A 80 1.22 14.43 13.11
N THR A 81 1.30 14.33 11.78
CA THR A 81 0.59 15.22 10.86
C THR A 81 -0.77 14.66 10.44
N GLU A 82 -1.58 15.44 9.73
CA GLU A 82 -2.80 14.92 9.10
C GLU A 82 -2.48 13.98 7.93
N GLY A 83 -1.40 14.27 7.19
CA GLY A 83 -1.00 13.56 5.97
C GLY A 83 -0.71 12.07 6.18
N VAL A 84 -0.20 11.68 7.36
CA VAL A 84 0.04 10.27 7.73
C VAL A 84 -1.25 9.50 8.01
N GLY A 85 -2.36 10.18 8.28
CA GLY A 85 -3.65 9.55 8.54
C GLY A 85 -4.19 8.77 7.35
N PHE A 86 -5.00 7.73 7.62
CA PHE A 86 -5.75 7.05 6.55
C PHE A 86 -6.78 7.98 5.92
N HIS A 87 -6.95 7.85 4.60
CA HIS A 87 -7.89 8.68 3.84
C HIS A 87 -9.32 8.54 4.39
N PRO A 88 -10.16 9.61 4.43
CA PRO A 88 -11.52 9.55 4.99
C PRO A 88 -12.44 8.52 4.36
N ASN A 89 -12.21 8.12 3.11
CA ASN A 89 -12.96 7.06 2.45
C ASN A 89 -12.56 5.65 2.93
N PHE A 90 -11.41 5.49 3.59
CA PHE A 90 -10.87 4.21 4.11
C PHE A 90 -10.82 4.13 5.63
N ALA A 91 -10.58 5.25 6.31
CA ALA A 91 -10.49 5.33 7.77
C ALA A 91 -11.68 4.67 8.52
N PRO A 92 -12.94 4.71 8.04
CA PRO A 92 -14.04 3.99 8.68
C PRO A 92 -13.85 2.46 8.75
N ALA A 93 -13.23 1.83 7.75
CA ALA A 93 -12.97 0.39 7.74
C ALA A 93 -11.92 0.00 8.80
N VAL A 94 -10.94 0.89 9.04
CA VAL A 94 -9.96 0.74 10.12
C VAL A 94 -10.65 0.91 11.47
N ALA A 95 -11.43 1.98 11.64
CA ALA A 95 -12.10 2.31 12.89
C ALA A 95 -13.17 1.28 13.30
N SER A 96 -13.80 0.60 12.34
CA SER A 96 -14.78 -0.47 12.61
C SER A 96 -14.13 -1.79 13.04
N GLY A 97 -12.80 -1.91 13.00
CA GLY A 97 -12.08 -3.16 13.26
C GLY A 97 -12.14 -4.17 12.11
N ALA A 98 -12.55 -3.74 10.90
CA ALA A 98 -12.50 -4.62 9.73
C ALA A 98 -11.05 -4.87 9.30
N VAL A 99 -10.16 -3.90 9.54
CA VAL A 99 -8.71 -4.06 9.43
C VAL A 99 -8.17 -4.62 10.75
N ALA A 100 -7.61 -5.81 10.70
CA ALA A 100 -7.18 -6.58 11.87
C ALA A 100 -5.84 -6.09 12.46
N ALA A 101 -4.98 -5.48 11.65
CA ALA A 101 -3.71 -4.92 12.07
C ALA A 101 -3.24 -3.86 11.05
N VAL A 102 -2.49 -2.86 11.56
CA VAL A 102 -1.82 -1.83 10.76
C VAL A 102 -0.32 -1.98 10.95
N PHE A 103 0.44 -1.94 9.86
CA PHE A 103 1.89 -2.08 9.85
C PHE A 103 2.54 -0.77 9.41
N ASP A 104 3.21 -0.11 10.34
CA ASP A 104 3.92 1.13 10.07
C ASP A 104 5.32 0.83 9.52
N LYS A 105 5.71 1.54 8.45
CA LYS A 105 7.02 1.42 7.80
C LYS A 105 7.69 2.79 7.62
N GLY A 106 9.01 2.80 7.46
CA GLY A 106 9.76 3.99 7.03
C GLY A 106 10.09 5.02 8.12
N ALA A 107 10.09 4.65 9.41
CA ALA A 107 10.29 5.61 10.50
C ALA A 107 11.58 6.44 10.38
N TYR A 108 12.71 5.80 10.05
CA TYR A 108 14.04 6.43 10.03
C TYR A 108 14.83 6.18 8.73
N GLU A 109 14.18 5.55 7.75
CA GLU A 109 14.76 5.28 6.42
C GLU A 109 13.63 5.12 5.40
N ALA A 110 13.96 5.13 4.11
CA ALA A 110 12.99 4.86 3.06
C ALA A 110 12.49 3.40 3.16
N ALA A 111 11.18 3.19 3.09
CA ALA A 111 10.56 1.87 3.06
C ALA A 111 9.45 1.82 2.01
N TYR A 112 9.51 0.82 1.13
CA TYR A 112 8.55 0.70 0.02
C TYR A 112 7.62 -0.48 0.24
N SER A 113 8.14 -1.59 0.72
CA SER A 113 7.37 -2.81 0.93
C SER A 113 6.69 -2.80 2.28
N GLY A 114 5.42 -3.22 2.31
CA GLY A 114 4.69 -3.52 3.54
C GLY A 114 5.38 -4.56 4.43
N PHE A 115 6.25 -5.40 3.85
CA PHE A 115 7.03 -6.39 4.60
C PHE A 115 8.17 -5.78 5.43
N GLU A 116 8.50 -4.51 5.20
CA GLU A 116 9.41 -3.73 6.05
C GLU A 116 8.67 -3.14 7.27
N GLY A 117 7.34 -3.20 7.28
CA GLY A 117 6.51 -2.67 8.35
C GLY A 117 6.30 -3.63 9.51
N ALA A 118 6.01 -3.04 10.67
CA ALA A 118 5.68 -3.76 11.90
C ALA A 118 4.40 -3.22 12.54
N ASP A 119 3.65 -4.08 13.22
CA ASP A 119 2.47 -3.67 13.98
C ASP A 119 2.84 -2.95 15.29
N GLU A 120 1.84 -2.52 16.05
CA GLU A 120 2.02 -1.84 17.34
C GLU A 120 2.81 -2.65 18.39
N ASN A 121 2.90 -3.97 18.22
CA ASN A 121 3.66 -4.87 19.08
C ASN A 121 5.07 -5.17 18.53
N GLY A 122 5.46 -4.55 17.41
CA GLY A 122 6.71 -4.80 16.72
C GLY A 122 6.71 -6.09 15.90
N THR A 123 5.54 -6.68 15.61
CA THR A 123 5.44 -7.90 14.81
C THR A 123 5.55 -7.56 13.32
N PRO A 124 6.52 -8.12 12.57
CA PRO A 124 6.63 -7.88 11.13
C PRO A 124 5.42 -8.46 10.37
N LEU A 125 5.01 -7.81 9.27
CA LEU A 125 3.86 -8.24 8.46
C LEU A 125 3.96 -9.71 8.03
N GLY A 126 5.11 -10.13 7.49
CA GLY A 126 5.31 -11.51 7.04
C GLY A 126 5.13 -12.53 8.17
N GLN A 127 5.67 -12.24 9.35
CA GLN A 127 5.50 -13.09 10.53
C GLN A 127 4.04 -13.14 10.96
N TRP A 128 3.37 -11.99 11.03
CA TRP A 128 1.97 -11.89 11.44
C TRP A 128 1.05 -12.74 10.55
N LEU A 129 1.32 -12.73 9.23
CA LEU A 129 0.59 -13.53 8.23
C LEU A 129 0.86 -15.04 8.40
N HIS A 130 2.13 -15.45 8.58
CA HIS A 130 2.50 -16.84 8.80
C HIS A 130 1.92 -17.42 10.09
N ASP A 131 1.98 -16.67 11.19
CA ASP A 131 1.43 -17.08 12.49
C ASP A 131 -0.09 -17.33 12.41
N ARG A 132 -0.76 -16.70 11.43
CA ARG A 132 -2.20 -16.86 11.15
C ARG A 132 -2.50 -17.85 10.03
N GLN A 133 -1.50 -18.58 9.57
CA GLN A 133 -1.60 -19.59 8.53
C GLN A 133 -2.18 -19.02 7.23
N VAL A 134 -1.85 -17.77 6.90
CA VAL A 134 -2.15 -17.20 5.58
C VAL A 134 -1.27 -17.88 4.54
N THR A 135 -1.86 -18.25 3.41
CA THR A 135 -1.15 -18.89 2.28
C THR A 135 -1.27 -18.09 0.99
N GLU A 136 -2.26 -17.20 0.92
CA GLU A 136 -2.60 -16.42 -0.26
C GLU A 136 -2.79 -14.96 0.14
N VAL A 137 -2.34 -14.02 -0.69
CA VAL A 137 -2.56 -12.59 -0.44
C VAL A 137 -3.07 -11.89 -1.68
N ASP A 138 -4.02 -10.97 -1.49
CA ASP A 138 -4.37 -9.95 -2.47
C ASP A 138 -3.80 -8.61 -2.01
N VAL A 139 -3.12 -7.91 -2.90
CA VAL A 139 -2.51 -6.59 -2.64
C VAL A 139 -3.29 -5.52 -3.42
N VAL A 140 -3.66 -4.45 -2.73
CA VAL A 140 -4.41 -3.30 -3.23
C VAL A 140 -3.82 -2.00 -2.64
N GLY A 141 -4.25 -0.84 -3.13
CA GLY A 141 -3.86 0.45 -2.54
C GLY A 141 -2.91 1.26 -3.44
N ILE A 142 -2.01 2.03 -2.82
CA ILE A 142 -1.26 3.11 -3.49
C ILE A 142 0.23 3.01 -3.14
N ALA A 143 1.18 3.28 -4.05
CA ALA A 143 1.01 3.36 -5.49
C ALA A 143 1.36 2.02 -6.17
N THR A 144 0.65 1.71 -7.26
CA THR A 144 0.78 0.48 -8.07
C THR A 144 2.23 0.19 -8.45
N ASP A 145 2.95 1.24 -8.82
CA ASP A 145 4.30 1.27 -9.35
C ASP A 145 5.38 1.52 -8.28
N HIS A 146 5.00 1.62 -7.01
CA HIS A 146 5.93 1.76 -5.89
C HIS A 146 5.58 0.76 -4.78
N CYS A 147 4.89 1.19 -3.73
CA CYS A 147 4.67 0.37 -2.53
C CYS A 147 3.86 -0.89 -2.81
N VAL A 148 2.84 -0.84 -3.68
CA VAL A 148 2.07 -2.02 -4.07
C VAL A 148 2.96 -3.03 -4.79
N ARG A 149 3.77 -2.58 -5.75
CA ARG A 149 4.74 -3.43 -6.46
C ARG A 149 5.71 -4.10 -5.49
N ALA A 150 6.36 -3.30 -4.64
CA ALA A 150 7.35 -3.79 -3.68
C ALA A 150 6.75 -4.82 -2.72
N THR A 151 5.56 -4.51 -2.16
CA THR A 151 4.83 -5.39 -1.25
C THR A 151 4.46 -6.72 -1.91
N ALA A 152 3.96 -6.68 -3.15
CA ALA A 152 3.58 -7.90 -3.87
C ALA A 152 4.80 -8.77 -4.23
N LEU A 153 5.92 -8.16 -4.62
CA LEU A 153 7.18 -8.86 -4.86
C LEU A 153 7.71 -9.53 -3.58
N ASP A 154 7.64 -8.86 -2.43
CA ASP A 154 8.03 -9.46 -1.15
C ASP A 154 7.08 -10.55 -0.68
N ALA A 155 5.77 -10.39 -0.89
CA ALA A 155 4.82 -11.45 -0.61
C ALA A 155 5.14 -12.73 -1.41
N ALA A 156 5.43 -12.59 -2.71
CA ALA A 156 5.81 -13.72 -3.55
C ALA A 156 7.15 -14.35 -3.08
N ARG A 157 8.15 -13.52 -2.76
CA ARG A 157 9.44 -13.99 -2.22
C ARG A 157 9.31 -14.69 -0.87
N ALA A 158 8.37 -14.25 -0.03
CA ALA A 158 8.03 -14.88 1.25
C ALA A 158 7.17 -16.15 1.10
N GLY A 159 6.82 -16.56 -0.12
CA GLY A 159 6.15 -17.82 -0.42
C GLY A 159 4.62 -17.76 -0.35
N PHE A 160 4.02 -16.56 -0.33
CA PHE A 160 2.57 -16.41 -0.47
C PHE A 160 2.18 -16.50 -1.95
N ALA A 161 1.04 -17.15 -2.23
CA ALA A 161 0.41 -17.04 -3.54
C ALA A 161 -0.20 -15.63 -3.66
N THR A 162 0.42 -14.79 -4.47
CA THR A 162 0.16 -13.35 -4.51
C THR A 162 -0.66 -12.95 -5.73
N ARG A 163 -1.67 -12.11 -5.52
CA ARG A 163 -2.34 -11.36 -6.58
C ARG A 163 -2.31 -9.87 -6.32
N VAL A 164 -2.33 -9.07 -7.37
CA VAL A 164 -2.59 -7.63 -7.31
C VAL A 164 -3.91 -7.36 -8.01
N LEU A 165 -4.84 -6.68 -7.33
CA LEU A 165 -6.14 -6.32 -7.89
C LEU A 165 -6.04 -4.91 -8.50
N LEU A 166 -5.76 -4.83 -9.80
CA LEU A 166 -5.40 -3.59 -10.50
C LEU A 166 -6.50 -2.53 -10.47
N ASP A 167 -7.78 -2.94 -10.46
CA ASP A 167 -8.92 -2.01 -10.35
C ASP A 167 -8.99 -1.28 -8.99
N LEU A 168 -8.23 -1.78 -8.02
CA LEU A 168 -8.12 -1.30 -6.65
C LEU A 168 -6.72 -0.75 -6.35
N THR A 169 -6.01 -0.29 -7.39
CA THR A 169 -4.74 0.41 -7.25
C THR A 169 -4.73 1.70 -8.05
N ALA A 170 -3.93 2.67 -7.60
CA ALA A 170 -3.63 3.91 -8.34
C ALA A 170 -2.13 4.00 -8.60
N ALA A 171 -1.71 4.48 -9.76
CA ALA A 171 -0.29 4.55 -10.13
C ALA A 171 0.17 6.00 -10.24
N VAL A 172 1.45 6.26 -9.94
CA VAL A 172 2.04 7.59 -10.07
C VAL A 172 2.07 8.03 -11.53
N ALA A 173 2.49 7.13 -12.44
CA ALA A 173 2.48 7.41 -13.87
C ALA A 173 2.20 6.17 -14.74
N PRO A 174 1.65 6.34 -15.96
CA PRO A 174 1.33 5.19 -16.81
C PRO A 174 2.55 4.34 -17.22
N HIS A 175 3.70 4.98 -17.47
CA HIS A 175 4.90 4.29 -17.93
C HIS A 175 5.56 3.45 -16.82
N THR A 176 5.58 3.96 -15.58
CA THR A 176 6.04 3.25 -14.39
C THR A 176 5.07 2.13 -14.01
N ALA A 177 3.76 2.34 -14.15
CA ALA A 177 2.73 1.31 -13.98
C ALA A 177 2.93 0.13 -14.94
N ALA A 178 3.20 0.40 -16.22
CA ALA A 178 3.44 -0.64 -17.22
C ALA A 178 4.67 -1.49 -16.89
N ARG A 179 5.78 -0.85 -16.47
CA ARG A 179 7.00 -1.53 -16.01
C ARG A 179 6.73 -2.38 -14.76
N ALA A 180 6.03 -1.82 -13.77
CA ALA A 180 5.66 -2.54 -12.56
C ALA A 180 4.81 -3.78 -12.87
N ALA A 181 3.84 -3.67 -13.78
CA ALA A 181 3.03 -4.79 -14.20
C ALA A 181 3.84 -5.90 -14.90
N GLU A 182 4.85 -5.56 -15.69
CA GLU A 182 5.76 -6.53 -16.31
C GLU A 182 6.64 -7.25 -15.27
N GLU A 183 7.18 -6.49 -14.30
CA GLU A 183 7.97 -7.04 -13.19
C GLU A 183 7.13 -8.00 -12.33
N LEU A 184 5.90 -7.62 -11.99
CA LEU A 184 4.98 -8.46 -11.21
C LEU A 184 4.67 -9.78 -11.94
N ARG A 185 4.32 -9.72 -13.24
CA ARG A 185 4.07 -10.92 -14.05
C ARG A 185 5.30 -11.81 -14.14
N SER A 186 6.48 -11.22 -14.30
CA SER A 186 7.76 -11.95 -14.38
C SER A 186 8.11 -12.66 -13.07
N ALA A 187 7.65 -12.13 -11.93
CA ALA A 187 7.76 -12.75 -10.62
C ALA A 187 6.67 -13.82 -10.33
N GLY A 188 5.80 -14.11 -11.30
CA GLY A 188 4.72 -15.09 -11.14
C GLY A 188 3.52 -14.58 -10.34
N ILE A 189 3.40 -13.27 -10.14
CA ILE A 189 2.27 -12.64 -9.44
C ILE A 189 1.10 -12.49 -10.41
N GLU A 190 -0.09 -12.93 -9.99
CA GLU A 190 -1.30 -12.80 -10.78
C GLU A 190 -1.82 -11.35 -10.75
N LEU A 191 -2.06 -10.77 -11.91
CA LEU A 191 -2.71 -9.46 -12.03
C LEU A 191 -4.18 -9.66 -12.40
N VAL A 192 -5.07 -9.18 -11.55
CA VAL A 192 -6.53 -9.35 -11.70
C VAL A 192 -7.18 -7.98 -11.91
N GLY A 193 -8.12 -7.89 -12.84
CA GLY A 193 -8.81 -6.64 -13.18
C GLY A 193 -8.25 -5.96 -14.43
N GLU A 194 -8.84 -4.82 -14.79
CA GLU A 194 -8.34 -3.98 -15.88
C GLU A 194 -7.18 -3.10 -15.38
N SER A 195 -6.39 -2.54 -16.30
CA SER A 195 -5.29 -1.64 -15.91
C SER A 195 -5.84 -0.46 -15.09
N PRO A 196 -5.06 0.04 -14.10
CA PRO A 196 -5.56 1.03 -13.12
C PRO A 196 -6.25 2.20 -13.80
N ARG A 197 -7.38 2.63 -13.24
CA ARG A 197 -8.26 3.67 -13.81
C ARG A 197 -7.44 4.90 -14.18
N GLN A 198 -7.44 5.21 -15.48
CA GLN A 198 -6.68 6.30 -16.08
C GLN A 198 -7.58 7.53 -16.24
N SER A 199 -7.02 8.72 -16.09
CA SER A 199 -7.55 9.89 -16.80
C SER A 199 -6.81 10.08 -18.13
N PRO A 200 -7.46 10.67 -19.15
CA PRO A 200 -6.83 11.04 -20.42
C PRO A 200 -5.70 12.08 -20.27
#